data_AF-A0A564Z5M7-F1
#
_entry.id   AF-A0A564Z5M7-F1
#
_cell.length_a   1.000
_cell.length_b   1.000
_cell.length_c   1.000
_cell.angle_alpha   90.00
_cell.angle_beta   90.00
_cell.angle_gamma   90.00
#
_symmetry.space_group_name_H-M   'P 1'
#
loop_
_entity.id
_entity.type
_entity.pdbx_description
1 polymer ?
#
loop_
_entity_poly.entity_id
_entity_poly.type
_entity_poly.pdbx_seq_one_letter_code
_entity_poly.pdbx_strand_id
1 'polypeptide(L)'
;MSICTTTDVYSAASIIGQELQLLIDQYGSEDFESLMYKVIHALEELEFCVTYSSDTEKLIEELQEKHDALKAERNEQEFQDFATDLDLMQQSWYNETQHLMDQIASLESENQRLKCHLENAQAESTSLMTEEVTTVSELVTGRGGDKQTQSKCPPSLLINPLEVDFLLTHTEERLQLTQQESRAADLQLIRLLKSGIMKQTREIKETRQEILFLEASIDAAEEEVCRLARESGQLLAKSPRQVSHLSSEQTVLEDQLAVCERNLEELSLEMVTAQKIESPQETIMPLHLGPCEGLESVATTNKDGSEKSDSLLALERLRSLLCERNHLRARLMELSAGLEAISDKADGELVYGPIPKEPFEKMYPQFARPKSAIKSLFMELLEKISEKAS
;
A
#
# COMPACT_ATOMS: atom_id res chain seq x y z
N MET A 1 -19.99 -27.52 -4.55
CA MET A 1 -20.82 -27.68 -3.33
C MET A 1 -22.23 -28.00 -3.81
N SER A 2 -22.94 -28.96 -3.19
CA SER A 2 -24.36 -29.15 -3.52
C SER A 2 -25.13 -27.93 -3.02
N ILE A 3 -25.73 -27.16 -3.94
CA ILE A 3 -26.57 -26.01 -3.63
C ILE A 3 -27.90 -26.58 -3.17
N CYS A 4 -28.16 -26.54 -1.86
CA CYS A 4 -29.48 -26.83 -1.31
C CYS A 4 -30.44 -25.74 -1.80
N THR A 5 -31.51 -26.13 -2.46
CA THR A 5 -32.54 -25.23 -2.99
C THR A 5 -33.76 -25.19 -2.08
N THR A 6 -34.61 -24.17 -2.21
CA THR A 6 -35.86 -24.10 -1.45
C THR A 6 -36.71 -25.36 -1.68
N THR A 7 -36.72 -25.87 -2.91
CA THR A 7 -37.38 -27.14 -3.26
C THR A 7 -36.85 -28.34 -2.49
N ASP A 8 -35.54 -28.39 -2.19
CA ASP A 8 -34.95 -29.45 -1.37
C ASP A 8 -35.41 -29.35 0.09
N VAL A 9 -35.54 -28.12 0.62
CA VAL A 9 -36.07 -27.89 1.97
C VAL A 9 -37.54 -28.32 2.07
N TYR A 10 -38.35 -28.00 1.06
CA TYR A 10 -39.75 -28.45 0.99
C TYR A 10 -39.89 -29.97 0.85
N SER A 11 -39.01 -30.61 0.08
CA SER A 11 -38.96 -32.07 -0.03
C SER A 11 -38.58 -32.73 1.29
N ALA A 12 -37.55 -32.20 1.97
CA ALA A 12 -37.13 -32.67 3.29
C ALA A 12 -38.25 -32.49 4.33
N ALA A 13 -38.92 -31.34 4.34
CA ALA A 13 -40.06 -31.08 5.22
C ALA A 13 -41.18 -32.11 5.05
N SER A 14 -41.51 -32.47 3.80
CA SER A 14 -42.53 -33.48 3.51
C SER A 14 -42.14 -34.87 4.02
N ILE A 15 -40.90 -35.31 3.80
CA ILE A 15 -40.40 -36.60 4.28
C ILE A 15 -40.39 -36.64 5.81
N ILE A 16 -39.90 -35.58 6.46
CA ILE A 16 -39.88 -35.46 7.92
C ILE A 16 -41.31 -35.50 8.49
N GLY A 17 -42.27 -34.83 7.85
CA GLY A 17 -43.67 -34.88 8.24
C GLY A 17 -44.28 -36.27 8.15
N GLN A 18 -43.95 -37.04 7.10
CA GLN A 18 -44.41 -38.43 6.96
C GLN A 18 -43.84 -39.34 8.06
N GLU A 19 -42.55 -39.21 8.38
CA GLU A 19 -41.92 -40.00 9.45
C GLU A 19 -42.47 -39.63 10.84
N LEU A 20 -42.71 -38.34 11.10
CA LEU A 20 -43.35 -37.88 12.35
C LEU A 20 -44.77 -38.43 12.48
N GLN A 21 -45.55 -38.49 11.40
CA GLN A 21 -46.88 -39.10 11.40
C GLN A 21 -46.80 -40.58 11.81
N LEU A 22 -45.87 -41.36 11.25
CA LEU A 22 -45.70 -42.77 11.58
C LEU A 22 -45.30 -42.98 13.06
N LEU A 23 -44.49 -42.08 13.61
CA LEU A 23 -44.09 -42.13 15.01
C LEU A 23 -45.26 -41.78 15.95
N ILE A 24 -46.03 -40.74 15.62
CA ILE A 24 -47.23 -40.34 16.39
C ILE A 24 -48.27 -41.48 16.39
N ASP A 25 -48.45 -42.16 15.26
CA ASP A 25 -49.38 -43.28 15.14
C ASP A 25 -48.96 -44.49 15.99
N GLN A 26 -47.67 -44.68 16.24
CA GLN A 26 -47.13 -45.79 17.06
C GLN A 26 -47.03 -45.49 18.55
N TYR A 27 -46.62 -44.27 18.93
CA TYR A 27 -46.24 -43.94 20.30
C TYR A 27 -47.19 -42.94 21.00
N GLY A 28 -48.19 -42.40 20.30
CA GLY A 28 -49.07 -41.36 20.82
C GLY A 28 -48.53 -39.95 20.62
N SER A 29 -49.35 -38.94 20.87
CA SER A 29 -49.11 -37.54 20.46
C SER A 29 -48.46 -36.63 21.51
N GLU A 30 -48.43 -37.04 22.78
CA GLU A 30 -48.08 -36.21 23.94
C GLU A 30 -46.67 -35.56 23.85
N ASP A 31 -45.65 -36.31 23.40
CA ASP A 31 -44.27 -35.82 23.37
C ASP A 31 -43.90 -35.14 22.03
N PHE A 32 -44.70 -35.34 20.98
CA PHE A 32 -44.36 -34.92 19.61
C PHE A 32 -44.79 -33.50 19.27
N GLU A 33 -45.73 -32.92 20.02
CA GLU A 33 -46.20 -31.55 19.77
C GLU A 33 -45.05 -30.54 19.87
N SER A 34 -44.31 -30.57 21.00
CA SER A 34 -43.19 -29.67 21.23
C SER A 34 -42.03 -29.88 20.26
N LEU A 35 -41.80 -31.13 19.85
CA LEU A 35 -40.78 -31.49 18.86
C LEU A 35 -41.16 -30.96 17.48
N MET A 36 -42.41 -31.07 17.08
CA MET A 36 -42.89 -30.61 15.78
C MET A 36 -42.76 -29.11 15.63
N TYR A 37 -43.08 -28.30 16.65
CA TYR A 37 -42.83 -26.86 16.60
C TYR A 37 -41.34 -26.53 16.43
N LYS A 38 -40.43 -27.28 17.07
CA LYS A 38 -38.97 -27.11 16.90
C LYS A 38 -38.51 -27.51 15.51
N VAL A 39 -39.06 -28.60 14.95
CA VAL A 39 -38.77 -29.07 13.58
C VAL A 39 -39.26 -28.06 12.54
N ILE A 40 -40.49 -27.56 12.68
CA ILE A 40 -41.04 -26.51 11.82
C ILE A 40 -40.13 -25.28 11.87
N HIS A 41 -39.79 -24.81 13.08
CA HIS A 41 -38.91 -23.65 13.23
C HIS A 41 -37.54 -23.84 12.57
N ALA A 42 -36.89 -24.99 12.79
CA ALA A 42 -35.60 -25.29 12.17
C ALA A 42 -35.68 -25.36 10.63
N LEU A 43 -36.78 -25.90 10.08
CA LEU A 43 -37.02 -25.94 8.64
C LEU A 43 -37.32 -24.54 8.07
N GLU A 44 -38.06 -23.69 8.80
CA GLU A 44 -38.29 -22.29 8.44
C GLU A 44 -36.99 -21.47 8.42
N GLU A 45 -36.11 -21.69 9.41
CA GLU A 45 -34.78 -21.08 9.43
C GLU A 45 -33.90 -21.58 8.27
N LEU A 46 -33.98 -22.87 7.94
CA LEU A 46 -33.24 -23.44 6.82
C LEU A 46 -33.72 -22.86 5.48
N GLU A 47 -35.04 -22.74 5.25
CA GLU A 47 -35.59 -22.08 4.06
C GLU A 47 -35.12 -20.64 3.96
N PHE A 48 -35.15 -19.91 5.08
CA PHE A 48 -34.65 -18.55 5.14
C PHE A 48 -33.16 -18.46 4.76
N CYS A 49 -32.31 -19.33 5.30
CA CYS A 49 -30.89 -19.36 4.95
C CYS A 49 -30.66 -19.69 3.47
N VAL A 50 -31.42 -20.63 2.91
CA VAL A 50 -31.28 -21.05 1.51
C VAL A 50 -31.74 -19.96 0.54
N THR A 51 -32.89 -19.33 0.81
CA THR A 51 -33.39 -18.18 0.01
C THR A 51 -32.41 -17.02 0.04
N TYR A 52 -31.95 -16.64 1.22
CA TYR A 52 -30.97 -15.57 1.37
C TYR A 52 -29.66 -15.89 0.65
N SER A 53 -29.14 -17.11 0.80
CA SER A 53 -27.92 -17.55 0.09
C SER A 53 -28.08 -17.42 -1.42
N SER A 54 -29.20 -17.90 -1.97
CA SER A 54 -29.52 -17.76 -3.40
C SER A 54 -29.56 -16.29 -3.84
N ASP A 55 -30.18 -15.41 -3.06
CA ASP A 55 -30.28 -13.99 -3.41
C ASP A 55 -28.94 -13.26 -3.28
N THR A 56 -28.12 -13.62 -2.30
CA THR A 56 -26.74 -13.11 -2.20
C THR A 56 -25.87 -13.60 -3.36
N GLU A 57 -26.05 -14.85 -3.81
CA GLU A 57 -25.31 -15.42 -4.94
C GLU A 57 -25.66 -14.67 -6.24
N LYS A 58 -26.95 -14.40 -6.49
CA LYS A 58 -27.38 -13.56 -7.62
C LYS A 58 -26.78 -12.16 -7.57
N LEU A 59 -26.78 -11.51 -6.40
CA LEU A 59 -26.19 -10.19 -6.25
C LEU A 59 -24.68 -10.21 -6.52
N ILE A 60 -23.98 -11.26 -6.08
CA ILE A 60 -22.55 -11.45 -6.38
C ILE A 60 -22.35 -11.60 -7.89
N GLU A 61 -23.16 -12.41 -8.57
CA GLU A 61 -23.10 -12.59 -10.03
C GLU A 61 -23.33 -11.25 -10.77
N GLU A 62 -24.33 -10.47 -10.39
CA GLU A 62 -24.61 -9.16 -10.99
C GLU A 62 -23.45 -8.17 -10.79
N LEU A 63 -22.84 -8.16 -9.60
CA LEU A 63 -21.69 -7.31 -9.32
C LEU A 63 -20.44 -7.75 -10.08
N GLN A 64 -20.24 -9.06 -10.25
CA GLN A 64 -19.15 -9.62 -11.05
C GLN A 64 -19.30 -9.24 -12.53
N GLU A 65 -20.50 -9.38 -13.10
CA GLU A 65 -20.78 -8.97 -14.48
C GLU A 65 -20.49 -7.48 -14.68
N LYS A 66 -20.94 -6.64 -13.74
CA LYS A 66 -20.69 -5.19 -13.78
C LYS A 66 -19.20 -4.86 -13.67
N HIS A 67 -18.47 -5.55 -12.80
CA HIS A 67 -17.03 -5.38 -12.66
C HIS A 67 -16.30 -5.74 -13.97
N ASP A 68 -16.67 -6.87 -14.59
CA ASP A 68 -16.04 -7.33 -15.83
C ASP A 68 -16.35 -6.40 -17.00
N ALA A 69 -17.57 -5.87 -17.09
CA ALA A 69 -17.94 -4.86 -18.07
C ALA A 69 -17.10 -3.57 -17.91
N LEU A 70 -16.99 -3.05 -16.68
CA LEU A 70 -16.18 -1.85 -16.41
C LEU A 70 -14.69 -2.07 -16.68
N LYS A 71 -14.18 -3.27 -16.35
CA LYS A 71 -12.79 -3.64 -16.62
C LYS A 71 -12.52 -3.70 -18.13
N ALA A 72 -13.45 -4.23 -18.92
CA ALA A 72 -13.35 -4.26 -20.37
C ALA A 72 -13.38 -2.84 -20.97
N GLU A 73 -14.29 -1.98 -20.52
CA GLU A 73 -14.37 -0.57 -20.95
C GLU A 73 -13.08 0.20 -20.65
N ARG A 74 -12.54 0.06 -19.43
CA ARG A 74 -11.27 0.67 -19.03
C ARG A 74 -10.10 0.20 -19.90
N ASN A 75 -10.02 -1.11 -20.16
CA ASN A 75 -8.97 -1.65 -21.03
C ASN A 75 -9.08 -1.11 -22.45
N GLU A 76 -10.29 -1.07 -23.02
CA GLU A 76 -10.53 -0.54 -24.37
C GLU A 76 -10.11 0.93 -24.46
N GLN A 77 -10.47 1.74 -23.46
CA GLN A 77 -10.07 3.14 -23.39
C GLN A 77 -8.53 3.29 -23.34
N GLU A 78 -7.84 2.49 -22.51
CA GLU A 78 -6.37 2.52 -22.43
C GLU A 78 -5.72 2.13 -23.77
N PHE A 79 -6.26 1.14 -24.47
CA PHE A 79 -5.78 0.75 -25.81
C PHE A 79 -6.02 1.87 -26.82
N GLN A 80 -7.18 2.52 -26.77
CA GLN A 80 -7.52 3.62 -27.66
C GLN A 80 -6.62 4.83 -27.42
N ASP A 81 -6.39 5.22 -26.17
CA ASP A 81 -5.50 6.32 -25.79
C ASP A 81 -4.08 6.05 -26.27
N PHE A 82 -3.55 4.83 -26.03
CA PHE A 82 -2.22 4.43 -26.52
C PHE A 82 -2.11 4.49 -28.05
N ALA A 83 -3.14 4.05 -28.77
CA ALA A 83 -3.17 4.13 -30.22
C ALA A 83 -3.13 5.59 -30.71
N THR A 84 -3.89 6.48 -30.07
CA THR A 84 -3.88 7.91 -30.42
C THR A 84 -2.54 8.58 -30.12
N ASP A 85 -1.91 8.26 -28.98
CA ASP A 85 -0.59 8.79 -28.63
C ASP A 85 0.50 8.30 -29.60
N LEU A 86 0.42 7.03 -30.02
CA LEU A 86 1.33 6.47 -31.01
C LEU A 86 1.21 7.19 -32.36
N ASP A 87 -0.02 7.42 -32.83
CA ASP A 87 -0.29 8.15 -34.08
C ASP A 87 0.21 9.60 -34.01
N LEU A 88 -0.03 10.29 -32.89
CA LEU A 88 0.47 11.65 -32.68
C LEU A 88 2.00 11.71 -32.68
N MET A 89 2.66 10.77 -32.01
CA MET A 89 4.12 10.67 -32.00
C MET A 89 4.67 10.39 -33.41
N GLN A 90 4.04 9.51 -34.17
CA GLN A 90 4.42 9.22 -35.55
C GLN A 90 4.26 10.46 -36.45
N GLN A 91 3.17 11.21 -36.33
CA GLN A 91 2.97 12.47 -37.07
C GLN A 91 4.03 13.51 -36.70
N SER A 92 4.32 13.68 -35.41
CA SER A 92 5.37 14.58 -34.93
C SER A 92 6.73 14.22 -35.51
N TRP A 93 7.08 12.93 -35.52
CA TRP A 93 8.33 12.44 -36.10
C TRP A 93 8.42 12.69 -37.61
N TYR A 94 7.34 12.47 -38.37
CA TYR A 94 7.32 12.79 -39.80
C TYR A 94 7.48 14.29 -40.05
N ASN A 95 6.78 15.12 -39.29
CA ASN A 95 6.86 16.57 -39.42
C ASN A 95 8.28 17.08 -39.14
N GLU A 96 8.91 16.60 -38.06
CA GLU A 96 10.28 16.98 -37.71
C GLU A 96 11.27 16.49 -38.77
N THR A 97 11.12 15.25 -39.24
CA THR A 97 11.97 14.69 -40.30
C THR A 97 11.84 15.52 -41.59
N GLN A 98 10.62 15.92 -41.96
CA GLN A 98 10.37 16.78 -43.12
C GLN A 98 11.00 18.16 -42.95
N HIS A 99 10.83 18.78 -41.78
CA HIS A 99 11.41 20.07 -41.47
C HIS A 99 12.94 20.05 -41.54
N LEU A 100 13.58 18.98 -41.05
CA LEU A 100 15.03 18.79 -41.19
C LEU A 100 15.45 18.59 -42.65
N MET A 101 14.69 17.82 -43.44
CA MET A 101 14.95 17.67 -44.88
C MET A 101 14.85 19.00 -45.63
N ASP A 102 13.85 19.82 -45.33
CA ASP A 102 13.66 21.14 -45.94
C ASP A 102 14.81 22.09 -45.56
N GLN A 103 15.29 22.04 -44.31
CA GLN A 103 16.47 22.78 -43.88
C GLN A 103 17.73 22.34 -44.62
N ILE A 104 17.95 21.03 -44.78
CA ILE A 104 19.07 20.49 -45.55
C ILE A 104 19.00 21.01 -46.99
N ALA A 105 17.85 20.93 -47.64
CA ALA A 105 17.68 21.42 -49.01
C ALA A 105 17.96 22.93 -49.14
N SER A 106 17.53 23.73 -48.17
CA SER A 106 17.83 25.17 -48.11
C SER A 106 19.33 25.44 -47.98
N LEU A 107 20.00 24.74 -47.06
CA LEU A 107 21.45 24.85 -46.85
C LEU A 107 22.25 24.36 -48.05
N GLU A 108 21.80 23.30 -48.73
CA GLU A 108 22.41 22.81 -49.98
C GLU A 108 22.28 23.83 -51.10
N SER A 109 21.12 24.46 -51.26
CA SER A 109 20.89 25.54 -52.22
C SER A 109 21.77 26.75 -51.93
N GLU A 110 21.89 27.16 -50.67
CA GLU A 110 22.75 28.26 -50.27
C GLU A 110 24.24 27.95 -50.50
N ASN A 111 24.69 26.75 -50.13
CA ASN A 111 26.05 26.30 -50.43
C ASN A 111 26.34 26.32 -51.93
N GLN A 112 25.39 25.85 -52.76
CA GLN A 112 25.55 25.88 -54.22
C GLN A 112 25.60 27.31 -54.75
N ARG A 113 24.76 28.22 -54.23
CA ARG A 113 24.77 29.64 -54.58
C ARG A 113 26.10 30.30 -54.23
N LEU A 114 26.61 30.06 -53.02
CA LEU A 114 27.89 30.58 -52.57
C LEU A 114 29.04 30.02 -53.40
N LYS A 115 29.01 28.73 -53.73
CA LYS A 115 29.99 28.09 -54.61
C LYS A 115 30.02 28.73 -56.00
N CYS A 116 28.87 28.94 -56.63
CA CYS A 116 28.78 29.65 -57.92
C CYS A 116 29.32 31.09 -57.81
N HIS A 117 29.02 31.80 -56.71
CA HIS A 117 29.55 33.14 -56.47
C HIS A 117 31.08 33.16 -56.36
N LEU A 118 31.66 32.15 -55.69
CA LEU A 118 33.09 32.03 -55.52
C LEU A 118 33.79 31.66 -56.84
N GLU A 119 33.22 30.74 -57.62
CA GLU A 119 33.70 30.39 -58.96
C GLU A 119 33.64 31.61 -59.91
N ASN A 120 32.57 32.41 -59.87
CA ASN A 120 32.46 33.63 -60.66
C ASN A 120 33.45 34.72 -60.23
N ALA A 121 33.64 34.92 -58.92
CA ALA A 121 34.64 35.87 -58.40
C ALA A 121 36.08 35.47 -58.76
N GLN A 122 36.37 34.16 -58.76
CA GLN A 122 37.65 33.63 -59.25
C GLN A 122 37.80 33.82 -60.76
N ALA A 123 36.75 33.57 -61.55
CA ALA A 123 36.75 33.77 -63.00
C ALA A 123 36.97 35.24 -63.38
N GLU A 124 36.30 36.19 -62.73
CA GLU A 124 36.50 37.64 -62.91
C GLU A 124 37.92 38.06 -62.54
N SER A 125 38.48 37.51 -61.46
CA SER A 125 39.87 37.76 -61.05
C SER A 125 40.89 37.20 -62.05
N THR A 126 40.64 36.03 -62.64
CA THR A 126 41.50 35.46 -63.69
C THR A 126 41.35 36.16 -65.04
N SER A 127 40.15 36.65 -65.37
CA SER A 127 39.87 37.37 -66.62
C SER A 127 40.59 38.72 -66.67
N LEU A 128 40.62 39.45 -65.54
CA LEU A 128 41.36 40.71 -65.40
C LEU A 128 42.88 40.50 -65.50
N MET A 129 43.40 39.35 -65.05
CA MET A 129 44.83 38.99 -65.21
C MET A 129 45.18 38.62 -66.66
N THR A 130 44.24 38.08 -67.44
CA THR A 130 44.44 37.83 -68.89
C THR A 130 44.32 39.09 -69.75
N GLU A 131 43.46 40.06 -69.38
CA GLU A 131 43.37 41.35 -70.09
C GLU A 131 44.58 42.26 -69.81
N GLU A 132 45.23 42.18 -68.65
CA GLU A 132 46.51 42.86 -68.41
C GLU A 132 47.69 42.21 -69.16
N VAL A 133 47.62 40.92 -69.52
CA VAL A 133 48.67 40.26 -70.31
C VAL A 133 48.50 40.47 -71.82
N THR A 134 47.27 40.63 -72.33
CA THR A 134 47.03 40.95 -73.75
C THR A 134 47.30 42.42 -74.09
N THR A 135 47.09 43.35 -73.15
CA THR A 135 47.29 44.79 -73.39
C THR A 135 48.75 45.25 -73.36
N VAL A 136 49.67 44.47 -72.78
CA VAL A 136 51.12 44.79 -72.80
C VAL A 136 51.79 44.44 -74.15
N SER A 137 51.19 43.57 -74.97
CA SER A 137 51.76 43.20 -76.29
C SER A 137 51.37 44.13 -77.45
N GLU A 138 50.44 45.08 -77.28
CA GLU A 138 49.96 45.95 -78.38
C GLU A 138 50.34 47.44 -78.29
N LEU A 139 51.13 47.87 -77.31
CA LEU A 139 51.50 49.29 -77.14
C LEU A 139 52.90 49.70 -77.65
N VAL A 140 53.41 49.03 -78.68
CA VAL A 140 54.37 49.65 -79.62
C VAL A 140 53.59 50.12 -80.86
N THR A 141 52.88 51.24 -80.72
CA THR A 141 52.83 52.35 -81.69
C THR A 141 51.71 53.34 -81.34
N GLY A 142 52.07 54.62 -81.17
CA GLY A 142 51.23 55.72 -81.65
C GLY A 142 50.31 56.45 -80.66
N ARG A 143 50.85 57.51 -80.04
CA ARG A 143 50.28 58.87 -79.87
C ARG A 143 48.74 59.07 -79.91
N GLY A 144 48.23 59.59 -78.79
CA GLY A 144 47.68 60.95 -78.71
C GLY A 144 46.15 61.11 -78.75
N GLY A 145 45.59 61.74 -77.72
CA GLY A 145 44.26 62.36 -77.77
C GLY A 145 43.54 62.46 -76.43
N ASP A 146 43.52 63.66 -75.86
CA ASP A 146 42.71 64.04 -74.69
C ASP A 146 41.20 63.88 -74.92
N LYS A 147 40.44 63.46 -73.88
CA LYS A 147 39.18 64.09 -73.39
C LYS A 147 38.50 63.28 -72.27
N GLN A 148 38.64 63.79 -71.05
CA GLN A 148 37.61 64.00 -70.01
C GLN A 148 36.31 63.16 -70.03
N THR A 149 36.13 62.30 -69.03
CA THR A 149 34.82 62.03 -68.41
C THR A 149 35.00 61.55 -66.97
N GLN A 150 34.29 62.20 -66.05
CA GLN A 150 34.30 61.93 -64.62
C GLN A 150 33.62 60.58 -64.31
N SER A 151 34.30 59.72 -63.58
CA SER A 151 33.66 58.75 -62.68
C SER A 151 34.56 58.60 -61.47
N LYS A 152 34.14 59.19 -60.34
CA LYS A 152 34.78 58.97 -59.04
C LYS A 152 34.44 57.56 -58.59
N CYS A 153 35.34 56.61 -58.86
CA CYS A 153 35.41 55.37 -58.09
C CYS A 153 36.09 55.68 -56.74
N PRO A 154 35.62 55.15 -55.60
CA PRO A 154 36.37 55.24 -54.35
C PRO A 154 37.71 54.49 -54.50
N PRO A 155 38.74 54.82 -53.71
CA PRO A 155 40.03 54.13 -53.83
C PRO A 155 39.82 52.66 -53.50
N SER A 156 39.93 51.80 -54.52
CA SER A 156 40.06 50.36 -54.35
C SER A 156 41.28 50.14 -53.48
N LEU A 157 41.04 49.64 -52.27
CA LEU A 157 42.11 49.09 -51.44
C LEU A 157 42.76 47.99 -52.30
N LEU A 158 43.97 48.25 -52.78
CA LEU A 158 44.85 47.23 -53.31
C LEU A 158 45.18 46.30 -52.14
N ILE A 159 44.30 45.33 -51.90
CA ILE A 159 44.58 44.24 -50.97
C ILE A 159 45.43 43.27 -51.76
N ASN A 160 46.64 43.02 -51.27
CA ASN A 160 47.59 42.13 -51.94
C ASN A 160 46.93 40.74 -52.10
N PRO A 161 46.94 40.13 -53.30
CA PRO A 161 46.33 38.81 -53.52
C PRO A 161 46.86 37.73 -52.57
N LEU A 162 48.13 37.82 -52.19
CA LEU A 162 48.78 36.95 -51.20
C LEU A 162 48.21 37.13 -49.78
N GLU A 163 47.72 38.32 -49.45
CA GLU A 163 47.13 38.63 -48.14
C GLU A 163 45.68 38.15 -48.05
N VAL A 164 44.94 38.17 -49.17
CA VAL A 164 43.61 37.56 -49.27
C VAL A 164 43.68 36.04 -49.16
N ASP A 165 44.63 35.40 -49.85
CA ASP A 165 44.84 33.94 -49.80
C ASP A 165 45.28 33.49 -48.38
N PHE A 166 46.16 34.27 -47.74
CA PHE A 166 46.53 34.06 -46.35
C PHE A 166 45.34 34.23 -45.38
N LEU A 167 44.47 35.22 -45.60
CA LEU A 167 43.27 35.40 -44.78
C LEU A 167 42.25 34.27 -45.02
N LEU A 168 42.06 33.82 -46.25
CA LEU A 168 41.13 32.75 -46.59
C LEU A 168 41.56 31.43 -45.93
N THR A 169 42.82 31.03 -46.12
CA THR A 169 43.40 29.85 -45.46
C THR A 169 43.30 29.94 -43.93
N HIS A 170 43.59 31.10 -43.35
CA HIS A 170 43.45 31.30 -41.92
C HIS A 170 41.99 31.21 -41.44
N THR A 171 41.02 31.70 -42.21
CA THR A 171 39.59 31.57 -41.86
C THR A 171 39.07 30.15 -41.99
N GLU A 172 39.53 29.40 -43.00
CA GLU A 172 39.20 27.98 -43.17
C GLU A 172 39.75 27.14 -42.02
N GLU A 173 41.00 27.37 -41.61
CA GLU A 173 41.59 26.71 -40.43
C GLU A 173 40.79 27.00 -39.15
N ARG A 174 40.37 28.26 -38.94
CA ARG A 174 39.55 28.62 -37.77
C ARG A 174 38.17 27.97 -37.78
N LEU A 175 37.56 27.85 -38.95
CA LEU A 175 36.25 27.21 -39.10
C LEU A 175 36.34 25.69 -38.87
N GLN A 176 37.40 25.04 -39.36
CA GLN A 176 37.72 23.65 -39.05
C GLN A 176 37.95 23.43 -37.54
N LEU A 177 38.71 24.32 -36.88
CA LEU A 177 38.93 24.24 -35.44
C LEU A 177 37.61 24.35 -34.67
N THR A 178 36.77 25.31 -35.03
CA THR A 178 35.45 25.53 -34.40
C THR A 178 34.53 24.31 -34.60
N GLN A 179 34.53 23.71 -35.79
CA GLN A 179 33.77 22.50 -36.06
C GLN A 179 34.31 21.29 -35.28
N GLN A 180 35.63 21.17 -35.15
CA GLN A 180 36.28 20.14 -34.35
C GLN A 180 35.97 20.28 -32.86
N GLU A 181 35.96 21.51 -32.34
CA GLU A 181 35.58 21.83 -30.96
C GLU A 181 34.11 21.49 -30.69
N SER A 182 33.20 21.86 -31.60
CA SER A 182 31.78 21.50 -31.52
C SER A 182 31.58 19.97 -31.49
N ARG A 183 32.22 19.26 -32.42
CA ARG A 183 32.19 17.79 -32.46
C ARG A 183 32.78 17.15 -31.20
N ALA A 184 33.80 17.77 -30.61
CA ALA A 184 34.39 17.30 -29.36
C ALA A 184 33.43 17.50 -28.18
N ALA A 185 32.70 18.61 -28.13
CA ALA A 185 31.67 18.86 -27.12
C ALA A 185 30.51 17.87 -27.22
N ASP A 186 30.02 17.58 -28.43
CA ASP A 186 28.97 16.58 -28.66
C ASP A 186 29.41 15.18 -28.22
N LEU A 187 30.65 14.77 -28.54
CA LEU A 187 31.21 13.51 -28.08
C LEU A 187 31.35 13.44 -26.56
N GLN A 188 31.65 14.56 -25.89
CA GLN A 188 31.66 14.63 -24.43
C GLN A 188 30.26 14.49 -23.83
N LEU A 189 29.26 15.17 -24.41
CA LEU A 189 27.87 15.06 -23.99
C LEU A 189 27.35 13.62 -24.14
N ILE A 190 27.62 12.97 -25.28
CA ILE A 190 27.23 11.57 -25.52
C ILE A 190 27.89 10.65 -24.49
N ARG A 191 29.17 10.87 -24.14
CA ARG A 191 29.85 10.07 -23.11
C ARG A 191 29.20 10.25 -21.74
N LEU A 192 28.85 11.49 -21.38
CA LEU A 192 28.19 11.79 -20.10
C LEU A 192 26.80 11.17 -20.04
N LEU A 193 26.00 11.33 -21.10
CA LEU A 193 24.67 10.71 -21.22
C LEU A 193 24.76 9.18 -21.16
N LYS A 194 25.71 8.58 -21.88
CA LYS A 194 25.95 7.13 -21.83
C LYS A 194 26.32 6.66 -20.42
N SER A 195 27.18 7.38 -19.73
CA SER A 195 27.54 7.09 -18.33
C SER A 195 26.32 7.21 -17.41
N GLY A 196 25.49 8.24 -17.61
CA GLY A 196 24.24 8.44 -16.86
C GLY A 196 23.26 7.31 -17.06
N ILE A 197 22.99 6.93 -18.32
CA ILE A 197 22.10 5.82 -18.67
C ILE A 197 22.64 4.50 -18.08
N MET A 198 23.95 4.26 -18.15
CA MET A 198 24.55 3.05 -17.56
C MET A 198 24.39 3.00 -16.04
N LYS A 199 24.53 4.15 -15.35
CA LYS A 199 24.31 4.26 -13.90
C LYS A 199 22.84 4.01 -13.55
N GLN A 200 21.92 4.70 -14.22
CA GLN A 200 20.48 4.51 -14.02
C GLN A 200 20.04 3.08 -14.30
N THR A 201 20.57 2.46 -15.37
CA THR A 201 20.27 1.05 -15.70
C THR A 201 20.73 0.10 -14.60
N ARG A 202 21.86 0.40 -13.94
CA ARG A 202 22.34 -0.39 -12.78
C ARG A 202 21.44 -0.20 -11.57
N GLU A 203 21.11 1.05 -11.23
CA GLU A 203 20.22 1.38 -10.11
C GLU A 203 18.82 0.75 -10.28
N ILE A 204 18.28 0.77 -11.51
CA ILE A 204 17.01 0.10 -11.82
C ILE A 204 17.11 -1.42 -11.62
N LYS A 205 18.26 -2.03 -11.95
CA LYS A 205 18.45 -3.47 -11.73
C LYS A 205 18.58 -3.82 -10.26
N GLU A 206 19.32 -3.04 -9.48
CA GLU A 206 19.46 -3.23 -8.03
C GLU A 206 18.12 -3.05 -7.33
N THR A 207 17.38 -1.97 -7.61
CA THR A 207 16.06 -1.74 -7.01
C THR A 207 15.05 -2.85 -7.38
N ARG A 208 15.05 -3.33 -8.63
CA ARG A 208 14.23 -4.50 -9.00
C ARG A 208 14.60 -5.77 -8.24
N GLN A 209 15.89 -5.99 -7.98
CA GLN A 209 16.35 -7.13 -7.21
C GLN A 209 15.96 -7.03 -5.72
N GLU A 210 16.01 -5.82 -5.16
CA GLU A 210 15.54 -5.54 -3.80
C GLU A 210 14.03 -5.76 -3.67
N ILE A 211 13.24 -5.31 -4.65
CA ILE A 211 11.78 -5.54 -4.69
C ILE A 211 11.48 -7.04 -4.68
N LEU A 212 12.11 -7.81 -5.58
CA LEU A 212 11.92 -9.27 -5.65
C LEU A 212 12.31 -9.98 -4.34
N PHE A 213 13.36 -9.49 -3.66
CA PHE A 213 13.75 -10.03 -2.36
C PHE A 213 12.72 -9.72 -1.26
N LEU A 214 12.21 -8.49 -1.24
CA LEU A 214 11.18 -8.07 -0.29
C LEU A 214 9.86 -8.81 -0.52
N GLU A 215 9.44 -8.99 -1.78
CA GLU A 215 8.26 -9.79 -2.14
C GLU A 215 8.38 -11.22 -1.60
N ALA A 216 9.51 -11.90 -1.84
CA ALA A 216 9.74 -13.24 -1.30
C ALA A 216 9.75 -13.28 0.25
N SER A 217 10.23 -12.21 0.90
CA SER A 217 10.19 -12.10 2.36
C SER A 217 8.78 -11.86 2.90
N ILE A 218 7.94 -11.12 2.16
CA ILE A 218 6.54 -10.89 2.51
C ILE A 218 5.77 -12.21 2.39
N ASP A 219 5.92 -12.92 1.26
CA ASP A 219 5.28 -14.23 1.04
C ASP A 219 5.62 -15.21 2.19
N ALA A 220 6.89 -15.28 2.59
CA ALA A 220 7.32 -16.12 3.70
C ALA A 220 6.70 -15.70 5.05
N ALA A 221 6.54 -14.39 5.30
CA ALA A 221 5.91 -13.88 6.50
C ALA A 221 4.39 -14.16 6.50
N GLU A 222 3.72 -14.02 5.37
CA GLU A 222 2.30 -14.34 5.19
C GLU A 222 2.02 -15.83 5.43
N GLU A 223 2.90 -16.71 4.94
CA GLU A 223 2.81 -18.15 5.21
C GLU A 223 2.91 -18.46 6.72
N GLU A 224 3.83 -17.80 7.44
CA GLU A 224 3.96 -17.96 8.89
C GLU A 224 2.74 -17.42 9.65
N VAL A 225 2.18 -16.28 9.24
CA VAL A 225 0.93 -15.75 9.80
C VAL A 225 -0.21 -16.74 9.59
N CYS A 226 -0.36 -17.28 8.38
CA CYS A 226 -1.37 -18.31 8.08
C CYS A 226 -1.15 -19.59 8.90
N ARG A 227 0.11 -19.98 9.12
CA ARG A 227 0.46 -21.14 9.96
C ARG A 227 0.06 -20.92 11.41
N LEU A 228 0.42 -19.78 11.99
CA LEU A 228 0.05 -19.40 13.36
C LEU A 228 -1.46 -19.24 13.53
N ALA A 229 -2.16 -18.68 12.56
CA ALA A 229 -3.62 -18.55 12.58
C ALA A 229 -4.30 -19.93 12.61
N ARG A 230 -3.81 -20.89 11.82
CA ARG A 230 -4.28 -22.29 11.84
C ARG A 230 -3.99 -22.97 13.17
N GLU A 231 -2.80 -22.75 13.74
CA GLU A 231 -2.41 -23.31 15.04
C GLU A 231 -3.28 -22.75 16.18
N SER A 232 -3.50 -21.43 16.18
CA SER A 232 -4.41 -20.75 17.11
C SER A 232 -5.85 -21.27 16.98
N GLY A 233 -6.38 -21.37 15.75
CA GLY A 233 -7.70 -21.95 15.50
C GLY A 233 -7.82 -23.40 15.95
N GLN A 234 -6.78 -24.22 15.79
CA GLN A 234 -6.76 -25.59 16.30
C GLN A 234 -6.69 -25.66 17.83
N LEU A 235 -5.94 -24.79 18.49
CA LEU A 235 -5.89 -24.72 19.95
C LEU A 235 -7.25 -24.30 20.53
N LEU A 236 -7.90 -23.30 19.91
CA LEU A 236 -9.27 -22.90 20.23
C LEU A 236 -10.26 -24.06 20.03
N ALA A 237 -10.14 -24.82 18.94
CA ALA A 237 -11.00 -25.97 18.67
C ALA A 237 -10.75 -27.17 19.59
N LYS A 238 -9.50 -27.38 20.04
CA LYS A 238 -9.11 -28.50 20.90
C LYS A 238 -9.44 -28.28 22.38
N SER A 239 -9.62 -27.03 22.83
CA SER A 239 -9.94 -26.75 24.24
C SER A 239 -10.95 -25.59 24.44
N PRO A 240 -12.18 -25.70 23.91
CA PRO A 240 -13.24 -24.72 24.20
C PRO A 240 -13.60 -24.68 25.69
N ARG A 241 -13.31 -25.76 26.43
CA ARG A 241 -13.51 -25.86 27.88
C ARG A 241 -12.46 -25.11 28.71
N GLN A 242 -11.20 -25.00 28.27
CA GLN A 242 -10.23 -24.14 28.98
C GLN A 242 -10.48 -22.67 28.73
N VAL A 243 -10.91 -22.26 27.54
CA VAL A 243 -11.20 -20.85 27.26
C VAL A 243 -12.40 -20.36 28.08
N SER A 244 -13.45 -21.18 28.17
CA SER A 244 -14.59 -20.90 29.04
C SER A 244 -14.22 -20.97 30.53
N HIS A 245 -13.37 -21.90 30.94
CA HIS A 245 -12.86 -21.96 32.33
C HIS A 245 -12.04 -20.72 32.69
N LEU A 246 -11.07 -20.32 31.86
CA LEU A 246 -10.22 -19.16 32.09
C LEU A 246 -11.01 -17.85 32.04
N SER A 247 -11.99 -17.74 31.14
CA SER A 247 -12.91 -16.60 31.11
C SER A 247 -13.78 -16.53 32.38
N SER A 248 -14.27 -17.67 32.88
CA SER A 248 -15.00 -17.70 34.15
C SER A 248 -14.11 -17.34 35.35
N GLU A 249 -12.87 -17.83 35.35
CA GLU A 249 -11.89 -17.55 36.40
C GLU A 249 -11.48 -16.08 36.40
N GLN A 250 -11.35 -15.46 35.22
CA GLN A 250 -11.13 -14.03 35.07
C GLN A 250 -12.26 -13.20 35.70
N THR A 251 -13.52 -13.52 35.40
CA THR A 251 -14.67 -12.79 35.98
C THR A 251 -14.70 -12.91 37.52
N VAL A 252 -14.36 -14.08 38.06
CA VAL A 252 -14.31 -14.31 39.51
C VAL A 252 -13.19 -13.51 40.17
N LEU A 253 -12.04 -13.37 39.53
CA LEU A 253 -10.92 -12.58 40.04
C LEU A 253 -11.17 -11.07 39.95
N GLU A 254 -11.83 -10.60 38.90
CA GLU A 254 -12.27 -9.20 38.76
C GLU A 254 -13.26 -8.81 39.87
N ASP A 255 -14.23 -9.67 40.18
CA ASP A 255 -15.17 -9.47 41.29
C ASP A 255 -14.44 -9.42 42.64
N GLN A 256 -13.46 -10.30 42.87
CA GLN A 256 -12.66 -10.31 44.09
C GLN A 256 -11.78 -9.05 44.23
N LEU A 257 -11.21 -8.56 43.12
CA LEU A 257 -10.44 -7.33 43.08
C LEU A 257 -11.32 -6.13 43.44
N ALA A 258 -12.51 -6.03 42.84
CA ALA A 258 -13.46 -4.95 43.12
C ALA A 258 -13.94 -4.96 44.59
N VAL A 259 -14.03 -6.13 45.23
CA VAL A 259 -14.31 -6.22 46.67
C VAL A 259 -13.11 -5.73 47.50
N CYS A 260 -11.89 -6.12 47.14
CA CYS A 260 -10.69 -5.66 47.82
C CYS A 260 -10.50 -4.15 47.70
N GLU A 261 -10.72 -3.57 46.53
CA GLU A 261 -10.64 -2.12 46.30
C GLU A 261 -11.63 -1.36 47.18
N ARG A 262 -12.88 -1.82 47.27
CA ARG A 262 -13.89 -1.24 48.17
C ARG A 262 -13.49 -1.30 49.64
N ASN A 263 -12.97 -2.45 50.10
CA ASN A 263 -12.50 -2.58 51.48
C ASN A 263 -11.31 -1.65 51.77
N LEU A 264 -10.45 -1.43 50.77
CA LEU A 264 -9.27 -0.58 50.88
C LEU A 264 -9.66 0.91 50.89
N GLU A 265 -10.68 1.30 50.11
CA GLU A 265 -11.30 2.62 50.18
C GLU A 265 -11.94 2.88 51.54
N GLU A 266 -12.64 1.89 52.11
CA GLU A 266 -13.26 1.98 53.44
C GLU A 266 -12.22 2.15 54.55
N LEU A 267 -11.17 1.32 54.55
CA LEU A 267 -10.02 1.44 55.46
C LEU A 267 -9.25 2.76 55.28
N SER A 268 -9.10 3.23 54.04
CA SER A 268 -8.53 4.54 53.74
C SER A 268 -9.36 5.67 54.36
N LEU A 269 -10.68 5.59 54.28
CA LEU A 269 -11.60 6.55 54.89
C LEU A 269 -11.53 6.52 56.42
N GLU A 270 -11.42 5.32 57.01
CA GLU A 270 -11.20 5.13 58.45
C GLU A 270 -9.84 5.67 58.91
N MET A 271 -8.78 5.49 58.11
CA MET A 271 -7.47 6.04 58.40
C MET A 271 -7.45 7.57 58.30
N VAL A 272 -8.11 8.17 57.30
CA VAL A 272 -8.22 9.62 57.15
C VAL A 272 -9.03 10.25 58.29
N THR A 273 -10.05 9.55 58.78
CA THR A 273 -10.80 9.98 59.97
C THR A 273 -10.01 9.83 61.26
N ALA A 274 -9.15 8.81 61.37
CA ALA A 274 -8.20 8.65 62.49
C ALA A 274 -7.05 9.68 62.46
N GLN A 275 -6.55 10.05 61.28
CA GLN A 275 -5.45 11.02 61.10
C GLN A 275 -5.84 12.49 61.36
N LYS A 276 -7.14 12.80 61.50
CA LYS A 276 -7.58 14.14 61.91
C LYS A 276 -7.37 14.42 63.40
N ILE A 277 -6.95 13.43 64.19
CA ILE A 277 -6.62 13.60 65.61
C ILE A 277 -5.13 13.93 65.83
N GLU A 278 -4.22 13.59 64.92
CA GLU A 278 -2.79 13.91 65.09
C GLU A 278 -2.09 14.27 63.77
N SER A 279 -1.51 15.47 63.74
CA SER A 279 -0.60 15.97 62.72
C SER A 279 0.39 16.93 63.42
N PRO A 280 1.61 17.23 62.92
CA PRO A 280 2.37 16.66 61.79
C PRO A 280 3.83 16.29 62.14
N GLN A 281 4.52 15.48 61.31
CA GLN A 281 5.87 15.89 60.88
C GLN A 281 6.34 15.19 59.60
N GLU A 282 6.75 16.03 58.65
CA GLU A 282 7.45 15.71 57.41
C GLU A 282 8.84 15.15 57.68
N THR A 283 9.31 14.18 56.87
CA THR A 283 10.73 14.13 56.47
C THR A 283 10.84 13.47 55.10
N ILE A 284 11.21 14.29 54.12
CA ILE A 284 11.73 13.89 52.82
C ILE A 284 13.15 13.34 53.04
N MET A 285 13.48 12.15 52.53
CA MET A 285 14.82 11.87 51.99
C MET A 285 14.78 10.74 50.94
N PRO A 286 15.58 10.84 49.86
CA PRO A 286 15.48 10.03 48.65
C PRO A 286 16.48 8.86 48.69
N LEU A 287 16.11 7.69 48.16
CA LEU A 287 17.10 6.67 47.80
C LEU A 287 16.72 5.93 46.52
N HIS A 288 17.39 6.35 45.45
CA HIS A 288 17.69 5.54 44.29
C HIS A 288 18.64 4.41 44.74
N LEU A 289 18.22 3.15 44.60
CA LEU A 289 19.09 1.99 44.76
C LEU A 289 18.89 1.08 43.55
N GLY A 290 19.98 0.86 42.82
CA GLY A 290 20.04 -0.03 41.66
C GLY A 290 19.97 -1.51 42.06
N PRO A 291 19.61 -2.40 41.12
CA PRO A 291 19.42 -3.81 41.42
C PRO A 291 20.78 -4.51 41.63
N CYS A 292 20.88 -5.28 42.72
CA CYS A 292 21.93 -6.28 42.99
C CYS A 292 23.30 -5.77 43.45
N GLU A 293 23.39 -5.23 44.67
CA GLU A 293 24.63 -5.36 45.47
C GLU A 293 24.28 -5.80 46.90
N GLY A 294 24.90 -6.90 47.32
CA GLY A 294 24.70 -7.54 48.61
C GLY A 294 25.50 -6.91 49.73
N LEU A 295 25.08 -7.17 50.96
CA LEU A 295 25.85 -6.90 52.17
C LEU A 295 25.71 -8.10 53.10
N GLU A 296 26.80 -8.88 53.17
CA GLU A 296 27.02 -9.90 54.17
C GLU A 296 27.24 -9.27 55.55
N SER A 297 26.57 -9.86 56.55
CA SER A 297 27.00 -10.03 57.95
C SER A 297 28.01 -9.04 58.57
N VAL A 298 27.57 -8.31 59.60
CA VAL A 298 28.38 -8.11 60.82
C VAL A 298 27.47 -8.23 62.05
N ALA A 299 27.80 -9.18 62.93
CA ALA A 299 27.22 -9.35 64.25
C ALA A 299 27.70 -8.27 65.23
N THR A 300 26.86 -7.87 66.19
CA THR A 300 27.19 -7.84 67.63
C THR A 300 26.03 -7.37 68.52
N THR A 301 25.87 -8.12 69.62
CA THR A 301 25.35 -7.77 70.96
C THR A 301 23.86 -7.48 71.19
N ASN A 302 23.18 -8.50 71.73
CA ASN A 302 22.38 -8.51 72.97
C ASN A 302 21.32 -7.42 73.22
N LYS A 303 20.07 -7.70 72.82
CA LYS A 303 18.83 -7.76 73.63
C LYS A 303 17.63 -7.86 72.67
N ASP A 304 16.65 -8.66 73.04
CA ASP A 304 15.44 -9.07 72.28
C ASP A 304 15.66 -9.90 71.01
N GLY A 305 15.65 -11.22 71.20
CA GLY A 305 15.71 -12.21 70.12
C GLY A 305 14.37 -12.48 69.42
N SER A 306 13.23 -12.03 69.97
CA SER A 306 11.91 -12.28 69.36
C SER A 306 11.50 -11.16 68.38
N GLU A 307 11.65 -9.90 68.77
CA GLU A 307 11.23 -8.77 67.92
C GLU A 307 12.09 -8.64 66.65
N LYS A 308 13.37 -9.03 66.72
CA LYS A 308 14.29 -8.96 65.57
C LYS A 308 14.03 -10.06 64.53
N SER A 309 13.63 -11.27 64.95
CA SER A 309 13.21 -12.34 64.04
C SER A 309 11.87 -12.02 63.39
N ASP A 310 10.94 -11.43 64.13
CA ASP A 310 9.62 -11.02 63.62
C ASP A 310 9.76 -9.85 62.64
N SER A 311 10.66 -8.91 62.91
CA SER A 311 11.02 -7.82 61.99
C SER A 311 11.68 -8.32 60.71
N LEU A 312 12.56 -9.32 60.79
CA LEU A 312 13.18 -9.95 59.61
C LEU A 312 12.16 -10.75 58.78
N LEU A 313 11.24 -11.46 59.43
CA LEU A 313 10.12 -12.13 58.77
C LEU A 313 9.17 -11.14 58.10
N ALA A 314 8.88 -10.01 58.76
CA ALA A 314 8.09 -8.93 58.18
C ALA A 314 8.81 -8.29 56.99
N LEU A 315 10.13 -8.11 57.06
CA LEU A 315 10.94 -7.57 55.96
C LEU A 315 10.99 -8.53 54.77
N GLU A 316 11.11 -9.84 55.00
CA GLU A 316 11.13 -10.84 53.93
C GLU A 316 9.75 -10.97 53.26
N ARG A 317 8.67 -10.87 54.05
CA ARG A 317 7.29 -10.78 53.52
C ARG A 317 7.10 -9.52 52.69
N LEU A 318 7.56 -8.38 53.18
CA LEU A 318 7.51 -7.12 52.44
C LEU A 318 8.31 -7.21 51.14
N ARG A 319 9.51 -7.80 51.18
CA ARG A 319 10.33 -8.03 49.98
C ARG A 319 9.63 -8.91 48.96
N SER A 320 9.02 -10.02 49.41
CA SER A 320 8.24 -10.91 48.57
C SER A 320 7.07 -10.18 47.92
N LEU A 321 6.32 -9.40 48.70
CA LEU A 321 5.19 -8.59 48.21
C LEU A 321 5.64 -7.50 47.22
N LEU A 322 6.79 -6.87 47.44
CA LEU A 322 7.35 -5.88 46.51
C LEU A 322 7.82 -6.52 45.21
N CYS A 323 8.41 -7.71 45.27
CA CYS A 323 8.77 -8.51 44.10
C CYS A 323 7.53 -8.92 43.30
N GLU A 324 6.50 -9.42 43.99
CA GLU A 324 5.23 -9.80 43.39
C GLU A 324 4.53 -8.59 42.75
N ARG A 325 4.43 -7.46 43.46
CA ARG A 325 3.91 -6.20 42.92
C ARG A 325 4.68 -5.74 41.68
N ASN A 326 6.01 -5.80 41.71
CA ASN A 326 6.83 -5.41 40.56
C ASN A 326 6.63 -6.35 39.38
N HIS A 327 6.52 -7.65 39.62
CA HIS A 327 6.22 -8.64 38.60
C HIS A 327 4.85 -8.43 37.98
N LEU A 328 3.82 -8.21 38.80
CA LEU A 328 2.47 -7.89 38.36
C LEU A 328 2.43 -6.58 37.57
N ARG A 329 3.15 -5.54 38.02
CA ARG A 329 3.23 -4.25 37.31
C ARG A 329 3.90 -4.37 35.95
N ALA A 330 4.98 -5.15 35.86
CA ALA A 330 5.62 -5.46 34.58
C ALA A 330 4.66 -6.21 33.66
N ARG A 331 3.95 -7.20 34.20
CA ARG A 331 2.94 -7.95 33.45
C ARG A 331 1.77 -7.09 32.97
N LEU A 332 1.35 -6.13 33.80
CA LEU A 332 0.29 -5.17 33.46
C LEU A 332 0.78 -4.22 32.35
N MET A 333 2.03 -3.74 32.41
CA MET A 333 2.64 -2.96 31.33
C MET A 333 2.73 -3.74 30.02
N GLU A 334 3.10 -5.02 30.06
CA GLU A 334 3.12 -5.88 28.87
C GLU A 334 1.72 -6.06 28.27
N LEU A 335 0.71 -6.29 29.13
CA LEU A 335 -0.68 -6.46 28.69
C LEU A 335 -1.27 -5.15 28.19
N SER A 336 -0.99 -4.02 28.83
CA SER A 336 -1.44 -2.69 28.40
C SER A 336 -0.80 -2.31 27.07
N ALA A 337 0.52 -2.53 26.90
CA ALA A 337 1.20 -2.33 25.62
C ALA A 337 0.70 -3.28 24.54
N GLY A 338 0.35 -4.53 24.90
CA GLY A 338 -0.27 -5.48 23.99
C GLY A 338 -1.67 -5.02 23.54
N LEU A 339 -2.49 -4.50 24.45
CA LEU A 339 -3.81 -3.94 24.14
C LEU A 339 -3.71 -2.65 23.33
N GLU A 340 -2.76 -1.78 23.64
CA GLU A 340 -2.51 -0.55 22.89
C GLU A 340 -2.00 -0.86 21.48
N ALA A 341 -1.15 -1.88 21.31
CA ALA A 341 -0.75 -2.37 19.99
C ALA A 341 -1.90 -3.05 19.22
N ILE A 342 -2.94 -3.55 19.90
CA ILE A 342 -4.17 -4.05 19.27
C ILE A 342 -5.11 -2.88 18.92
N SER A 343 -5.12 -1.82 19.74
CA SER A 343 -5.89 -0.59 19.55
C SER A 343 -5.31 0.30 18.44
N ASP A 344 -3.99 0.48 18.37
CA ASP A 344 -3.30 1.22 17.32
C ASP A 344 -3.42 0.51 15.96
N LYS A 345 -3.59 -0.82 15.97
CA LYS A 345 -3.97 -1.62 14.80
C LYS A 345 -5.47 -1.51 14.45
N ALA A 346 -6.29 -0.89 15.28
CA ALA A 346 -7.69 -0.57 14.97
C ALA A 346 -7.84 0.80 14.29
N ASP A 347 -6.91 1.73 14.51
CA ASP A 347 -6.95 3.08 13.88
C ASP A 347 -6.16 3.16 12.56
N GLY A 348 -5.25 2.21 12.29
CA GLY A 348 -4.57 2.06 11.01
C GLY A 348 -5.08 0.84 10.25
N GLU A 349 -6.08 1.04 9.38
CA GLU A 349 -6.64 0.04 8.47
C GLU A 349 -7.53 -1.02 9.15
N LEU A 350 -8.82 -0.69 9.28
CA LEU A 350 -9.90 -1.55 9.79
C LEU A 350 -10.05 -2.85 8.96
N VAL A 351 -9.22 -3.86 9.21
CA VAL A 351 -9.50 -5.22 8.77
C VAL A 351 -10.34 -5.90 9.85
N TYR A 352 -11.64 -5.89 9.62
CA TYR A 352 -12.63 -6.54 10.45
C TYR A 352 -12.38 -8.07 10.49
N GLY A 353 -11.86 -8.61 11.61
CA GLY A 353 -11.92 -10.06 11.87
C GLY A 353 -13.38 -10.52 11.92
N PRO A 354 -13.75 -11.79 11.64
CA PRO A 354 -15.16 -12.17 11.49
C PRO A 354 -15.99 -11.68 12.68
N ILE A 355 -16.84 -10.69 12.40
CA ILE A 355 -17.84 -10.15 13.32
C ILE A 355 -18.55 -11.35 13.96
N PRO A 356 -18.74 -11.38 15.30
CA PRO A 356 -19.83 -12.19 15.83
C PRO A 356 -21.06 -11.74 15.03
N LYS A 357 -21.55 -12.60 14.12
CA LYS A 357 -22.66 -12.24 13.22
C LYS A 357 -23.74 -11.66 14.11
N GLU A 358 -23.99 -10.36 13.97
CA GLU A 358 -25.08 -9.75 14.71
C GLU A 358 -26.32 -10.58 14.42
N PRO A 359 -27.14 -10.89 15.44
CA PRO A 359 -28.40 -11.59 15.23
C PRO A 359 -29.12 -10.93 14.06
N PHE A 360 -29.57 -11.75 13.11
CA PHE A 360 -30.07 -11.31 11.80
C PHE A 360 -31.09 -10.16 11.90
N GLU A 361 -31.90 -10.16 12.97
CA GLU A 361 -32.87 -9.09 13.25
C GLU A 361 -32.26 -7.69 13.48
N LYS A 362 -30.98 -7.58 13.85
CA LYS A 362 -30.27 -6.30 14.04
C LYS A 362 -29.66 -5.73 12.78
N MET A 363 -29.17 -6.59 11.88
CA MET A 363 -28.55 -6.18 10.61
C MET A 363 -29.59 -5.64 9.61
N TYR A 364 -30.80 -6.19 9.65
CA TYR A 364 -31.88 -5.80 8.74
C TYR A 364 -33.20 -5.57 9.48
N PRO A 365 -33.30 -4.50 10.29
CA PRO A 365 -34.52 -4.21 11.06
C PRO A 365 -35.74 -3.93 10.18
N GLN A 366 -35.51 -3.60 8.90
CA GLN A 366 -36.55 -3.36 7.89
C GLN A 366 -37.02 -4.65 7.18
N PHE A 367 -36.27 -5.75 7.30
CA PHE A 367 -36.49 -6.96 6.51
C PHE A 367 -37.51 -7.85 7.21
N ALA A 368 -38.77 -7.73 6.80
CA ALA A 368 -39.81 -8.62 7.26
C ALA A 368 -39.49 -10.04 6.77
N ARG A 369 -39.26 -10.98 7.70
CA ARG A 369 -39.05 -12.39 7.38
C ARG A 369 -40.25 -12.85 6.52
N PRO A 370 -40.05 -13.30 5.27
CA PRO A 370 -41.16 -13.76 4.44
C PRO A 370 -41.86 -14.91 5.17
N LYS A 371 -43.20 -14.96 5.09
CA LYS A 371 -43.96 -16.03 5.73
C LYS A 371 -43.60 -17.35 5.07
N SER A 372 -42.88 -18.20 5.78
CA SER A 372 -42.60 -19.56 5.34
C SER A 372 -43.93 -20.33 5.19
N ALA A 373 -44.05 -21.08 4.10
CA ALA A 373 -45.17 -22.00 3.92
C ALA A 373 -44.92 -23.35 4.61
N ILE A 374 -43.77 -23.57 5.23
CA ILE A 374 -43.41 -24.86 5.85
C ILE A 374 -44.40 -25.26 6.91
N LYS A 375 -44.84 -24.33 7.78
CA LYS A 375 -45.87 -24.60 8.78
C LYS A 375 -47.15 -25.19 8.17
N SER A 376 -47.54 -24.77 6.96
CA SER A 376 -48.74 -25.28 6.29
C SER A 376 -48.68 -26.78 5.99
N LEU A 377 -47.47 -27.33 5.78
CA LEU A 377 -47.26 -28.76 5.53
C LEU A 377 -47.51 -29.64 6.76
N PHE A 378 -47.46 -29.04 7.96
CA PHE A 378 -47.63 -29.74 9.23
C PHE A 378 -48.97 -29.43 9.91
N MET A 379 -49.85 -28.60 9.30
CA MET A 379 -51.12 -28.19 9.92
C MET A 379 -52.05 -29.37 10.20
N GLU A 380 -52.20 -30.32 9.27
CA GLU A 380 -53.05 -31.51 9.47
C GLU A 380 -52.52 -32.41 10.60
N LEU A 381 -51.20 -32.46 10.77
CA LEU A 381 -50.52 -33.19 11.84
C LEU A 381 -50.72 -32.50 13.19
N LEU A 382 -50.57 -31.18 13.23
CA LEU A 382 -50.83 -30.34 14.40
C LEU A 382 -52.28 -30.47 14.89
N GLU A 383 -53.24 -30.47 13.97
CA GLU A 383 -54.66 -30.61 14.29
C GLU A 383 -54.97 -31.99 14.89
N LYS A 384 -54.44 -33.08 14.32
CA LYS A 384 -54.58 -34.44 14.87
C LYS A 384 -53.99 -34.62 16.27
N ILE A 385 -52.89 -33.92 16.57
CA ILE A 385 -52.27 -33.94 17.90
C ILE A 385 -53.16 -33.19 18.90
N SER A 386 -53.68 -32.03 18.50
CA SER A 386 -54.56 -31.21 19.33
C SER A 386 -55.91 -31.88 19.63
N GLU A 387 -56.47 -32.65 18.68
CA GLU A 387 -57.73 -33.38 18.86
C GLU A 387 -57.60 -34.61 19.77
N LYS A 388 -56.41 -35.21 19.86
CA LYS A 388 -56.14 -36.38 20.73
C LYS A 388 -55.75 -36.01 22.17
N ALA A 389 -55.35 -34.76 22.41
CA ALA A 389 -54.96 -34.24 23.72
C ALA A 389 -56.15 -33.69 24.56
N SER A 390 -57.34 -33.57 23.97
CA SER A 390 -58.63 -33.31 24.68
C SER A 390 -59.41 -34.60 24.88
#